data_AF-A0A1S7RUY7-F1
#
_entry.id   AF-A0A1S7RUY7-F1
#
_cell.length_a   1.000
_cell.length_b   1.000
_cell.length_c   1.000
_cell.angle_alpha   90.00
_cell.angle_beta   90.00
_cell.angle_gamma   90.00
#
_symmetry.space_group_name_H-M   'P 1'
#
loop_
_entity.id
_entity.type
_entity.pdbx_description
1 polymer ?
#
loop_
_entity_poly.entity_id
_entity_poly.type
_entity_poly.pdbx_seq_one_letter_code
_entity_poly.pdbx_strand_id
1 'polypeptide(L)'
;MSKIQIICSKPGIRRNGVEHPAQALYEPGRWTDTELEAFRADPAFIVQEVAGSTVAVSSADIEQAVNARVEIERQKLQLSFNQAVSEAVAEKLADAKAAHDNAIDALGKKLEAAEVRVGDLEAHTAKDAEIIKGHVATIADMKKTIAASSGGSQKK
;
A
#
# COMPACT_ATOMS: atom_id res chain seq x y z
N MET A 1 -2.78 -50.64 34.91
CA MET A 1 -2.52 -49.30 35.47
C MET A 1 -1.43 -48.66 34.62
N SER A 2 -1.62 -47.43 34.15
CA SER A 2 -0.67 -46.67 33.33
C SER A 2 0.54 -46.24 34.16
N LYS A 3 1.75 -46.31 33.58
CA LYS A 3 2.96 -45.74 34.18
C LYS A 3 2.94 -44.23 33.96
N ILE A 4 3.63 -43.48 34.83
CA ILE A 4 3.74 -42.03 34.71
C ILE A 4 5.11 -41.67 34.13
N GLN A 5 5.14 -41.05 32.97
CA GLN A 5 6.34 -40.43 32.42
C GLN A 5 6.35 -38.95 32.82
N ILE A 6 7.44 -38.50 33.42
CA ILE A 6 7.70 -37.08 33.70
C ILE A 6 8.85 -36.64 32.80
N ILE A 7 8.60 -35.64 31.96
CA ILE A 7 9.59 -35.00 31.10
C ILE A 7 9.94 -33.65 31.72
N CYS A 8 11.23 -33.37 31.85
CA CYS A 8 11.74 -32.16 32.47
C CYS A 8 12.46 -31.29 31.42
N SER A 9 12.00 -30.05 31.25
CA SER A 9 12.61 -29.11 30.30
C SER A 9 13.98 -28.60 30.76
N LYS A 10 14.33 -28.78 32.05
CA LYS A 10 15.62 -28.41 32.65
C LYS A 10 16.16 -29.57 33.50
N PRO A 11 16.90 -30.52 32.90
CA PRO A 11 17.41 -31.69 33.63
C PRO A 11 18.22 -31.28 34.87
N GLY A 12 18.03 -31.99 35.99
CA GLY A 12 18.73 -31.74 37.27
C GLY A 12 17.98 -30.83 38.25
N ILE A 13 16.81 -30.30 37.89
CA ILE A 13 15.97 -29.57 38.86
C ILE A 13 15.32 -30.52 39.88
N ARG A 14 15.19 -30.06 41.12
CA ARG A 14 14.58 -30.82 42.21
C ARG A 14 13.12 -30.44 42.43
N ARG A 15 12.23 -31.44 42.49
CA ARG A 15 10.79 -31.28 42.82
C ARG A 15 10.33 -32.49 43.63
N ASN A 16 9.55 -32.24 44.68
CA ASN A 16 9.13 -33.25 45.66
C ASN A 16 10.34 -34.03 46.26
N GLY A 17 11.44 -33.32 46.54
CA GLY A 17 12.65 -33.90 47.13
C GLY A 17 13.51 -34.77 46.20
N VAL A 18 13.09 -35.00 44.95
CA VAL A 18 13.79 -35.83 43.96
C VAL A 18 14.39 -34.96 42.86
N GLU A 19 15.59 -35.29 42.42
CA GLU A 19 16.23 -34.70 41.25
C GLU A 19 15.71 -35.38 39.98
N HIS A 20 15.22 -34.58 39.03
CA HIS A 20 14.55 -35.09 37.82
C HIS A 20 15.50 -35.06 36.62
N PRO A 21 15.78 -36.21 35.97
CA PRO A 21 16.48 -36.25 34.69
C PRO A 21 15.60 -35.69 33.56
N ALA A 22 16.14 -35.55 32.35
CA ALA A 22 15.40 -35.04 31.19
C ALA A 22 14.07 -35.78 30.94
N GLN A 23 14.05 -37.08 31.22
CA GLN A 23 12.86 -37.91 31.22
C GLN A 23 13.01 -39.05 32.23
N ALA A 24 11.94 -39.37 32.95
CA ALA A 24 11.88 -40.52 33.85
C ALA A 24 10.51 -41.21 33.75
N LEU A 25 10.52 -42.53 33.93
CA LEU A 25 9.32 -43.35 33.99
C LEU A 25 9.15 -43.87 35.41
N TYR A 26 7.95 -43.70 35.96
CA TYR A 26 7.60 -44.11 37.31
C TYR A 26 6.47 -45.13 37.29
N GLU A 27 6.58 -46.13 38.16
CA GLU A 27 5.52 -47.12 38.34
C GLU A 27 4.24 -46.47 38.89
N PRO A 28 3.06 -47.06 38.61
CA PRO A 28 1.79 -46.56 39.12
C PRO A 28 1.83 -46.47 40.65
N GLY A 29 1.35 -45.36 41.21
CA GLY A 29 1.32 -45.13 42.66
C GLY A 29 2.64 -44.65 43.27
N ARG A 30 3.70 -44.41 42.47
CA ARG A 30 4.94 -43.77 42.97
C ARG A 30 4.71 -42.35 43.46
N TRP A 31 3.80 -41.63 42.82
CA TRP A 31 3.44 -40.26 43.15
C TRP A 31 2.00 -40.23 43.61
N THR A 32 1.73 -39.47 44.65
CA THR A 32 0.37 -39.13 45.08
C THR A 32 -0.28 -38.16 44.09
N ASP A 33 -1.61 -38.09 44.06
CA ASP A 33 -2.32 -37.17 43.19
C ASP A 33 -1.90 -35.71 43.42
N THR A 34 -1.69 -35.33 44.69
CA THR A 34 -1.18 -34.00 45.07
C THR A 34 0.20 -33.71 44.50
N GLU A 35 1.10 -34.70 44.47
CA GLU A 35 2.43 -34.55 43.88
C GLU A 35 2.36 -34.43 42.36
N LEU A 36 1.48 -35.19 41.71
CA LEU A 36 1.24 -35.09 40.26
C LEU A 36 0.63 -33.75 39.88
N GLU A 37 -0.31 -33.22 40.67
CA GLU A 37 -0.87 -31.88 40.53
C GLU A 37 0.26 -30.82 40.57
N ALA A 38 1.19 -30.97 41.53
CA ALA A 38 2.31 -30.06 41.69
C ALA A 38 3.32 -30.12 40.53
N PHE A 39 3.43 -31.25 39.82
CA PHE A 39 4.19 -31.35 38.57
C PHE A 39 3.43 -30.72 37.40
N ARG A 40 2.12 -30.96 37.27
CA ARG A 40 1.30 -30.39 36.18
C ARG A 40 1.17 -28.86 36.27
N ALA A 41 1.24 -28.31 37.48
CA ALA A 41 1.20 -26.87 37.70
C ALA A 41 2.53 -26.15 37.36
N ASP A 42 3.64 -26.89 37.23
CA ASP A 42 4.96 -26.33 36.95
C ASP A 42 5.28 -26.42 35.45
N PRO A 43 5.48 -25.28 34.75
CA PRO A 43 5.80 -25.26 33.32
C PRO A 43 7.09 -26.00 32.93
N ALA A 44 7.98 -26.26 33.90
CA ALA A 44 9.22 -27.00 33.66
C ALA A 44 9.01 -28.52 33.52
N PHE A 45 7.82 -29.03 33.84
CA PHE A 45 7.51 -30.46 33.82
C PHE A 45 6.29 -30.78 32.94
N ILE A 46 6.37 -31.90 32.24
CA ILE A 46 5.26 -32.47 31.48
C ILE A 46 4.99 -33.86 32.05
N VAL A 47 3.77 -34.10 32.52
CA VAL A 47 3.33 -35.38 33.06
C VAL A 47 2.47 -36.09 32.02
N GLN A 48 2.88 -37.30 31.61
CA GLN A 48 2.16 -38.14 30.66
C GLN A 48 1.86 -39.52 31.26
N GLU A 49 0.65 -40.00 31.05
CA GLU A 49 0.30 -41.39 31.33
C GLU A 49 0.64 -42.26 30.12
N VAL A 50 1.43 -43.31 30.33
CA VAL A 50 1.87 -44.19 29.24
C VAL A 50 1.52 -45.65 29.56
N ALA A 51 1.02 -46.36 28.54
CA ALA A 51 0.58 -47.76 28.63
C ALA A 51 1.72 -48.76 28.38
N GLY A 52 2.96 -48.45 28.80
CA GLY A 52 4.13 -49.28 28.49
C GLY A 52 5.46 -48.58 28.78
N SER A 53 6.39 -48.64 27.81
CA SER A 53 7.67 -47.91 27.87
C SER A 53 7.48 -46.42 27.63
N THR A 54 8.48 -45.62 28.03
CA THR A 54 8.59 -44.19 27.70
C THR A 54 8.28 -43.93 26.23
N VAL A 55 7.35 -43.02 25.97
CA VAL A 55 7.21 -42.40 24.65
C VAL A 55 8.29 -41.34 24.60
N ALA A 56 9.43 -41.68 24.00
CA ALA A 56 10.45 -40.69 23.73
C ALA A 56 9.90 -39.77 22.64
N VAL A 57 9.51 -38.55 23.01
CA VAL A 57 9.28 -37.49 22.02
C VAL A 57 10.66 -37.18 21.45
N SER A 58 10.90 -37.58 20.20
CA SER A 58 12.20 -37.36 19.60
C SER A 58 12.37 -35.87 19.29
N SER A 59 13.60 -35.37 19.34
CA SER A 59 13.89 -33.99 18.90
C SER A 59 13.42 -33.75 17.46
N ALA A 60 13.43 -34.79 16.61
CA ALA A 60 12.95 -34.74 15.25
C ALA A 60 11.43 -34.46 15.17
N ASP A 61 10.62 -35.03 16.06
CA ASP A 61 9.18 -34.77 16.12
C ASP A 61 8.88 -33.31 16.51
N ILE A 62 9.68 -32.77 17.43
CA ILE A 62 9.60 -31.36 17.87
C ILE A 62 10.00 -30.44 16.73
N GLU A 63 11.12 -30.70 16.07
CA GLU A 63 11.59 -29.93 14.91
C GLU A 63 10.56 -29.94 13.78
N GLN A 64 9.94 -31.09 13.51
CA GLN A 64 8.90 -31.19 12.48
C GLN A 64 7.65 -30.38 12.86
N ALA A 65 7.20 -30.44 14.10
CA ALA A 65 6.06 -29.66 14.58
C ALA A 65 6.34 -28.14 14.56
N VAL A 66 7.55 -27.72 14.95
CA VAL A 66 7.97 -26.32 14.91
C VAL A 66 8.06 -25.83 13.46
N ASN A 67 8.68 -26.60 12.56
CA ASN A 67 8.78 -26.23 11.14
C ASN A 67 7.40 -26.11 10.50
N ALA A 68 6.49 -27.05 10.78
CA ALA A 68 5.11 -26.95 10.31
C ALA A 68 4.43 -25.68 10.83
N ARG A 69 4.64 -25.33 12.09
CA ARG A 69 4.05 -24.10 12.66
C ARG A 69 4.65 -22.83 12.07
N VAL A 70 5.96 -22.78 11.90
CA VAL A 70 6.68 -21.66 11.28
C VAL A 70 6.17 -21.43 9.86
N GLU A 71 5.95 -22.49 9.09
CA GLU A 71 5.46 -22.36 7.72
C GLU A 71 4.03 -21.80 7.66
N ILE A 72 3.15 -22.22 8.58
CA ILE A 72 1.80 -21.64 8.71
C ILE A 72 1.87 -20.14 9.03
N GLU A 73 2.69 -19.73 10.00
CA GLU A 73 2.80 -18.31 10.36
C GLU A 73 3.48 -17.50 9.25
N ARG A 74 4.45 -18.07 8.52
CA ARG A 74 5.04 -17.45 7.32
C ARG A 74 3.98 -17.19 6.26
N GLN A 75 3.12 -18.17 5.98
CA GLN A 75 2.06 -18.01 4.98
C GLN A 75 1.06 -16.92 5.37
N LYS A 76 0.65 -16.87 6.65
CA LYS A 76 -0.21 -15.79 7.16
C LYS A 76 0.44 -14.42 7.02
N LEU A 77 1.73 -14.33 7.36
CA LEU A 77 2.46 -13.07 7.23
C LEU A 77 2.56 -12.62 5.77
N GLN A 78 2.83 -13.55 4.85
CA GLN A 78 2.87 -13.24 3.42
C GLN A 78 1.51 -12.78 2.89
N LEU A 79 0.41 -13.42 3.31
CA LEU A 79 -0.95 -13.03 2.91
C LEU A 79 -1.31 -11.64 3.43
N SER A 80 -1.08 -11.37 4.71
CA SER A 80 -1.35 -10.06 5.31
C SER A 80 -0.49 -8.95 4.69
N PHE A 81 0.77 -9.23 4.39
CA PHE A 81 1.65 -8.32 3.66
C PHE A 81 1.10 -8.01 2.25
N ASN A 82 0.75 -9.04 1.48
CA ASN A 82 0.22 -8.86 0.13
C ASN A 82 -1.09 -8.05 0.15
N GLN A 83 -1.95 -8.29 1.14
CA GLN A 83 -3.17 -7.54 1.32
C GLN A 83 -2.90 -6.06 1.63
N ALA A 84 -2.03 -5.78 2.62
CA ALA A 84 -1.68 -4.41 2.98
C ALA A 84 -1.05 -3.64 1.80
N VAL A 85 -0.18 -4.29 1.01
CA VAL A 85 0.40 -3.68 -0.19
C VAL A 85 -0.69 -3.39 -1.23
N SER A 86 -1.61 -4.32 -1.47
CA SER A 86 -2.71 -4.12 -2.41
C SER A 86 -3.62 -2.96 -2.00
N GLU A 87 -3.96 -2.86 -0.71
CA GLU A 87 -4.79 -1.77 -0.17
C GLU A 87 -4.08 -0.41 -0.31
N ALA A 88 -2.80 -0.33 0.06
CA ALA A 88 -2.01 0.89 -0.06
C ALA A 88 -1.83 1.33 -1.53
N VAL A 89 -1.63 0.38 -2.45
CA VAL A 89 -1.55 0.68 -3.89
C VAL A 89 -2.90 1.17 -4.42
N ALA A 90 -4.01 0.56 -4.01
CA ALA A 90 -5.34 1.00 -4.43
C ALA A 90 -5.64 2.44 -3.98
N GLU A 91 -5.29 2.78 -2.74
CA GLU A 91 -5.42 4.15 -2.21
C GLU A 91 -4.59 5.14 -3.03
N LYS A 92 -3.29 4.84 -3.24
CA LYS A 92 -2.41 5.72 -4.03
C LYS A 92 -2.83 5.87 -5.48
N LEU A 93 -3.37 4.81 -6.08
CA LEU A 93 -3.89 4.85 -7.45
C LEU A 93 -5.14 5.75 -7.53
N ALA A 94 -6.02 5.69 -6.54
CA ALA A 94 -7.21 6.54 -6.47
C ALA A 94 -6.82 8.02 -6.34
N ASP A 95 -5.88 8.34 -5.44
CA ASP A 95 -5.34 9.70 -5.27
C ASP A 95 -4.70 10.22 -6.56
N ALA A 96 -3.85 9.40 -7.19
CA ALA A 96 -3.17 9.76 -8.42
C ALA A 96 -4.15 10.00 -9.58
N LYS A 97 -5.20 9.16 -9.68
CA LYS A 97 -6.25 9.33 -10.68
C LYS A 97 -7.04 10.61 -10.46
N ALA A 98 -7.44 10.91 -9.22
CA ALA A 98 -8.13 12.14 -8.90
C ALA A 98 -7.28 13.39 -9.21
N ALA A 99 -5.99 13.36 -8.85
CA ALA A 99 -5.06 14.43 -9.18
C ALA A 99 -4.89 14.63 -10.70
N HIS A 100 -4.79 13.53 -11.44
CA HIS A 100 -4.68 13.54 -12.90
C HIS A 100 -5.96 14.10 -13.57
N ASP A 101 -7.14 13.63 -13.17
CA ASP A 101 -8.41 14.08 -13.73
C ASP A 101 -8.63 15.58 -13.45
N ASN A 102 -8.29 16.04 -12.25
CA ASN A 102 -8.32 17.48 -11.90
C ASN A 102 -7.33 18.30 -12.75
N ALA A 103 -6.14 17.76 -13.05
CA ALA A 103 -5.17 18.44 -13.89
C ALA A 103 -5.65 18.54 -15.35
N ILE A 104 -6.27 17.49 -15.89
CA ILE A 104 -6.87 17.51 -17.23
C ILE A 104 -8.01 18.53 -17.31
N ASP A 105 -8.92 18.55 -16.33
CA ASP A 105 -10.01 19.54 -16.29
C ASP A 105 -9.48 20.98 -16.25
N ALA A 106 -8.46 21.23 -15.42
CA ALA A 106 -7.82 22.54 -15.34
C ALA A 106 -7.14 22.95 -16.65
N LEU A 107 -6.51 22.00 -17.35
CA LEU A 107 -5.92 22.25 -18.67
C LEU A 107 -6.99 22.50 -19.74
N GLY A 108 -8.10 21.74 -19.72
CA GLY A 108 -9.23 21.95 -20.62
C GLY A 108 -9.81 23.35 -20.50
N LYS A 109 -10.07 23.83 -19.27
CA LYS A 109 -10.54 25.20 -19.02
C LYS A 109 -9.57 26.28 -19.52
N LYS A 110 -8.26 26.04 -19.36
CA LYS A 110 -7.23 26.96 -19.87
C LYS A 110 -7.21 26.98 -21.40
N LEU A 111 -7.42 25.83 -22.04
CA LEU A 111 -7.49 25.71 -23.48
C LEU A 111 -8.70 26.46 -24.03
N GLU A 112 -9.90 26.23 -23.50
CA GLU A 112 -11.11 26.95 -23.88
C GLU A 112 -10.94 28.47 -23.73
N ALA A 113 -10.39 28.93 -22.60
CA ALA A 113 -10.12 30.34 -22.38
C ALA A 113 -9.08 30.92 -23.37
N ALA A 114 -8.10 30.11 -23.80
CA ALA A 114 -7.14 30.52 -24.82
C ALA A 114 -7.77 30.59 -26.21
N GLU A 115 -8.62 29.62 -26.57
CA GLU A 115 -9.37 29.60 -27.83
C GLU A 115 -10.29 30.82 -27.95
N VAL A 116 -11.00 31.17 -26.88
CA VAL A 116 -11.84 32.40 -26.85
C VAL A 116 -10.98 33.65 -27.12
N ARG A 117 -9.83 33.78 -26.45
CA ARG A 117 -8.93 34.93 -26.67
C ARG A 117 -8.39 34.99 -28.08
N VAL A 118 -8.05 33.84 -28.68
CA VAL A 118 -7.61 33.79 -30.07
C VAL A 118 -8.73 34.25 -31.00
N GLY A 119 -9.96 33.76 -30.80
CA GLY A 119 -11.12 34.19 -31.57
C GLY A 119 -11.40 35.70 -31.46
N ASP A 120 -11.30 36.26 -30.25
CA ASP A 120 -11.44 37.71 -30.02
C ASP A 120 -10.36 38.50 -30.76
N LEU A 121 -9.10 38.06 -30.70
CA LEU A 121 -7.98 38.70 -31.40
C LEU A 121 -8.14 38.62 -32.93
N GLU A 122 -8.60 37.49 -33.46
CA GLU A 122 -8.91 37.32 -34.87
C GLU A 122 -10.02 38.27 -35.32
N ALA A 123 -11.09 38.40 -34.53
CA ALA A 123 -12.18 39.33 -34.80
C ALA A 123 -11.72 40.79 -34.77
N HIS A 124 -10.89 41.17 -33.79
CA HIS A 124 -10.28 42.49 -33.73
C HIS A 124 -9.40 42.77 -34.95
N THR A 125 -8.57 41.80 -35.33
CA THR A 125 -7.68 41.91 -36.50
C THR A 125 -8.48 42.10 -37.79
N ALA A 126 -9.57 41.34 -37.97
CA ALA A 126 -10.46 41.48 -39.12
C ALA A 126 -11.14 42.86 -39.16
N LYS A 127 -11.61 43.36 -38.02
CA LYS A 127 -12.21 44.69 -37.90
C LYS A 127 -11.21 45.79 -38.24
N ASP A 128 -9.99 45.70 -37.70
CA ASP A 128 -8.92 46.67 -37.96
C ASP A 128 -8.54 46.69 -39.44
N ALA A 129 -8.50 45.53 -40.10
CA ALA A 129 -8.25 45.43 -41.54
C ALA A 129 -9.30 46.19 -42.37
N GLU A 130 -10.59 46.07 -42.03
CA GLU A 130 -11.67 46.82 -42.70
C GLU A 130 -11.58 48.32 -42.44
N ILE A 131 -11.26 48.74 -41.22
CA ILE A 131 -11.05 50.17 -40.89
C ILE A 131 -9.89 50.74 -41.71
N ILE A 132 -8.75 50.03 -41.76
CA ILE A 132 -7.58 50.44 -42.53
C ILE A 132 -7.93 50.58 -44.01
N LYS A 133 -8.67 49.63 -44.58
CA LYS A 133 -9.14 49.68 -45.97
C LYS A 133 -9.99 50.93 -46.24
N GLY A 134 -10.90 51.28 -45.33
CA GLY A 134 -11.70 52.50 -45.40
C GLY A 134 -10.84 53.78 -45.36
N HIS A 135 -9.85 53.84 -44.48
CA HIS A 135 -8.91 54.97 -44.41
C HIS A 135 -8.08 55.09 -45.69
N VAL A 136 -7.58 53.99 -46.24
CA VAL A 136 -6.81 53.98 -47.49
C VAL A 136 -7.64 54.54 -48.65
N ALA A 137 -8.91 54.13 -48.78
CA ALA A 137 -9.81 54.65 -49.80
C ALA A 137 -10.04 56.17 -49.64
N THR A 138 -10.32 56.62 -48.41
CA THR A 138 -10.51 58.05 -48.10
C THR A 138 -9.28 58.88 -48.47
N ILE A 139 -8.09 58.41 -48.13
CA ILE A 139 -6.82 59.07 -48.47
C ILE A 139 -6.64 59.15 -50.00
N ALA A 140 -7.02 58.10 -50.74
CA ALA A 140 -6.94 58.10 -52.20
C ALA A 140 -7.86 59.16 -52.82
N ASP A 141 -9.10 59.29 -52.33
CA ASP A 141 -10.06 60.30 -52.79
C ASP A 141 -9.59 61.73 -52.45
N MET A 142 -9.04 61.95 -51.26
CA MET A 142 -8.42 63.22 -50.89
C MET A 142 -7.28 63.59 -51.83
N LYS A 143 -6.38 62.65 -52.15
CA LYS A 143 -5.29 62.87 -53.10
C LYS A 143 -5.80 63.26 -54.49
N LYS A 144 -6.84 62.58 -54.98
CA LYS A 144 -7.46 62.88 -56.28
C LYS A 144 -8.09 64.29 -56.30
N THR A 145 -8.76 64.67 -55.22
CA THR A 145 -9.38 66.00 -55.06
C THR A 145 -8.31 67.11 -55.03
N ILE A 146 -7.22 66.90 -54.28
CA ILE A 146 -6.10 67.85 -54.24
C ILE A 146 -5.49 68.02 -55.64
N ALA A 147 -5.22 66.91 -56.35
CA ALA A 147 -4.66 66.95 -57.71
C ALA A 147 -5.55 67.74 -58.70
N ALA A 148 -6.88 67.56 -58.62
CA ALA A 148 -7.85 68.29 -59.44
C ALA A 148 -7.84 69.81 -59.14
N SER A 149 -7.70 70.20 -57.86
CA SER A 149 -7.64 71.60 -57.46
C SER A 149 -6.34 72.30 -57.89
N SER A 150 -5.21 71.59 -57.94
CA SER A 150 -3.92 72.13 -58.39
C SER A 150 -3.80 72.28 -59.91
N GLY A 151 -4.57 71.52 -60.71
CA GLY A 151 -4.53 71.58 -62.18
C GLY A 151 -5.38 72.69 -62.81
N GLY A 152 -6.26 73.33 -62.04
CA GLY A 152 -7.19 74.36 -62.53
C GLY A 152 -6.59 75.76 -62.73
N SER A 153 -5.34 76.00 -62.32
CA SER A 153 -4.75 77.34 -62.31
C SER A 153 -3.85 77.68 -63.52
N GLN A 154 -3.80 76.83 -64.54
CA GLN A 154 -3.05 77.08 -65.80
C GLN A 154 -3.98 77.16 -67.02
N LYS A 155 -4.99 78.03 -66.99
CA LYS A 155 -5.64 78.55 -68.20
C LYS A 155 -6.09 80.00 -67.98
N LYS A 156 -5.15 80.93 -68.07
CA LYS A 156 -5.40 82.32 -68.48
C LYS A 156 -4.22 82.77 -69.32
#